data_AF-A0A0D2MPB8-F1
#
_entry.id   AF-A0A0D2MPB8-F1
#
_cell.length_a   1.000
_cell.length_b   1.000
_cell.length_c   1.000
_cell.angle_alpha   90.00
_cell.angle_beta   90.00
_cell.angle_gamma   90.00
#
_symmetry.space_group_name_H-M   'P 1'
#
loop_
_entity.id
_entity.type
_entity.pdbx_description
1 polymer ?
#
loop_
_entity_poly.entity_id
_entity_poly.type
_entity_poly.pdbx_seq_one_letter_code
_entity_poly.pdbx_strand_id
1 'polypeptide(L)'
;MAKYTTGADRLDLMETTLRGRHLAPTAPDTLTCYPFADDDPFVLEACPHAYVAGNQPEFSTRLISGEDGQSVRLIAVPPFGSTGALVLLNLRTLQCQLMNFGTYRPPGGG
;
A
#
# COMPACT_ATOMS: atom_id res chain seq x y z
N MET A 1 -11.50 -0.63 6.44
CA MET A 1 -11.78 -1.41 5.21
C MET A 1 -11.40 -2.89 5.31
N ALA A 2 -10.12 -3.29 5.32
CA ALA A 2 -9.74 -4.71 5.23
C ALA A 2 -10.28 -5.64 6.34
N LYS A 3 -10.54 -5.11 7.54
CA LYS A 3 -11.18 -5.86 8.64
C LYS A 3 -12.67 -6.12 8.43
N TYR A 4 -13.30 -5.35 7.55
CA TYR A 4 -14.76 -5.33 7.33
C TYR A 4 -15.17 -5.78 5.92
N THR A 5 -14.20 -6.22 5.11
CA THR A 5 -14.45 -6.80 3.78
C THR A 5 -13.96 -8.24 3.80
N THR A 6 -14.88 -9.18 3.59
CA THR A 6 -14.57 -10.62 3.59
C THR A 6 -14.07 -11.06 2.21
N GLY A 7 -12.95 -11.80 2.17
CA GLY A 7 -12.47 -12.49 0.97
C GLY A 7 -11.85 -11.62 -0.13
N ALA A 8 -11.67 -10.32 0.10
CA ALA A 8 -11.03 -9.42 -0.88
C ALA A 8 -9.50 -9.45 -0.77
N ASP A 9 -8.81 -9.54 -1.91
CA ASP A 9 -7.36 -9.37 -1.99
C ASP A 9 -6.95 -7.94 -1.58
N ARG A 10 -5.74 -7.78 -1.02
CA ARG A 10 -5.24 -6.48 -0.57
C ARG A 10 -5.13 -5.49 -1.72
N LEU A 11 -4.74 -5.96 -2.90
CA LEU A 11 -4.67 -5.10 -4.08
C LEU A 11 -6.06 -4.62 -4.53
N ASP A 12 -7.09 -5.47 -4.41
CA ASP A 12 -8.46 -5.08 -4.77
C ASP A 12 -9.02 -4.03 -3.81
N LEU A 13 -8.70 -4.15 -2.52
CA LEU A 13 -9.03 -3.13 -1.53
C LEU A 13 -8.32 -1.81 -1.82
N MET A 14 -7.03 -1.85 -2.14
CA MET A 14 -6.24 -0.67 -2.53
C MET A 14 -6.78 -0.03 -3.81
N GLU A 15 -7.15 -0.84 -4.80
CA GLU A 15 -7.75 -0.34 -6.03
C GLU A 15 -9.11 0.32 -5.75
N THR A 16 -9.91 -0.27 -4.86
CA THR A 16 -11.20 0.30 -4.43
C THR A 16 -11.03 1.67 -3.78
N THR A 17 -10.10 1.83 -2.83
CA THR A 17 -9.86 3.12 -2.16
C THR A 17 -9.32 4.17 -3.14
N LEU A 18 -8.44 3.76 -4.06
CA LEU A 18 -7.91 4.64 -5.10
C LEU A 18 -8.99 5.09 -6.10
N ARG A 19 -9.85 4.17 -6.56
CA ARG A 19 -10.99 4.50 -7.44
C ARG A 19 -12.01 5.39 -6.73
N GLY A 20 -12.20 5.19 -5.43
CA GLY A 20 -12.99 6.07 -4.57
C GLY A 20 -12.35 7.43 -4.27
N ARG A 21 -11.11 7.67 -4.72
CA ARG A 21 -10.30 8.87 -4.43
C ARG A 21 -10.23 9.20 -2.93
N HIS A 22 -10.20 8.16 -2.09
CA HIS A 22 -10.23 8.35 -0.64
C HIS A 22 -9.29 7.35 0.06
N LEU A 23 -8.29 7.85 0.78
CA LEU A 23 -7.26 7.05 1.45
C LEU A 23 -7.81 6.20 2.60
N ALA A 24 -8.72 6.77 3.38
CA ALA A 24 -9.28 6.13 4.58
C ALA A 24 -10.80 6.28 4.63
N PRO A 25 -11.57 5.66 3.71
CA PRO A 25 -13.02 5.89 3.58
C PRO A 25 -13.84 5.39 4.79
N THR A 26 -13.19 4.71 5.73
CA THR A 26 -13.80 4.24 6.97
C THR A 26 -13.37 5.06 8.19
N ALA A 27 -12.69 6.19 7.99
CA ALA A 27 -12.51 7.23 9.00
C ALA A 27 -13.73 8.18 8.96
N PRO A 28 -14.18 8.74 10.11
CA PRO A 28 -13.67 8.52 11.46
C PRO A 28 -14.18 7.21 12.11
N ASP A 29 -15.19 6.54 11.54
CA ASP A 29 -15.99 5.50 12.20
C ASP A 29 -15.18 4.30 12.72
N THR A 30 -14.13 3.89 12.01
CA THR A 30 -13.30 2.72 12.34
C THR A 30 -11.82 3.04 12.51
N LEU A 31 -11.42 4.25 12.15
CA LEU A 31 -10.07 4.78 12.29
C LEU A 31 -10.20 6.17 12.88
N THR A 32 -9.72 6.34 14.11
CA THR A 32 -9.70 7.65 14.76
C THR A 32 -8.90 8.63 13.91
N CYS A 33 -9.52 9.74 13.54
CA CYS A 33 -8.87 10.86 12.89
C CYS A 33 -9.15 12.14 13.66
N TYR A 34 -8.35 13.16 13.39
CA TYR A 34 -8.63 14.50 13.89
C TYR A 34 -9.93 15.02 13.23
N PRO A 35 -10.79 15.75 13.95
CA PRO A 35 -11.99 16.33 13.38
C PRO A 35 -11.63 17.56 12.53
N PHE A 36 -11.28 17.32 11.27
CA PHE A 36 -11.09 18.40 10.30
C PHE A 36 -12.45 19.01 9.97
N ALA A 37 -12.57 20.34 10.08
CA ALA A 37 -13.83 21.05 9.94
C ALA A 37 -14.18 21.40 8.49
N ASP A 38 -13.17 21.73 7.69
CA ASP A 38 -13.35 22.32 6.36
C ASP A 38 -12.97 21.33 5.24
N ASP A 39 -11.78 20.74 5.31
CA ASP A 39 -11.24 19.85 4.27
C ASP A 39 -10.86 18.48 4.85
N ASP A 40 -11.24 17.41 4.14
CA ASP A 40 -10.85 16.05 4.48
C ASP A 40 -9.47 15.70 3.86
N PRO A 41 -8.41 15.51 4.67
CA PRO A 41 -7.06 15.23 4.17
C PRO A 41 -6.90 13.84 3.55
N PHE A 42 -7.92 12.98 3.65
CA PHE A 42 -7.89 11.65 3.04
C PHE A 42 -8.39 11.65 1.59
N VAL A 43 -8.94 12.77 1.09
CA VAL A 43 -9.35 12.89 -0.30
C VAL A 43 -8.13 13.06 -1.20
N LEU A 44 -8.08 12.29 -2.30
CA LEU A 44 -7.04 12.38 -3.30
C LEU A 44 -7.38 13.46 -4.33
N GLU A 45 -6.68 14.59 -4.30
CA GLU A 45 -6.87 15.69 -5.25
C GLU A 45 -6.35 15.37 -6.66
N ALA A 46 -5.31 14.52 -6.74
CA ALA A 46 -4.67 14.12 -7.99
C ALA A 46 -4.43 12.61 -8.04
N CYS A 47 -4.40 12.05 -9.25
CA CYS A 47 -4.09 10.65 -9.46
C CYS A 47 -2.58 10.40 -9.22
N PRO A 48 -2.20 9.56 -8.24
CA PRO A 48 -0.79 9.30 -7.94
C PRO A 48 -0.16 8.32 -8.94
N HIS A 49 1.14 8.42 -9.19
CA HIS A 49 1.87 7.43 -9.99
C HIS A 49 2.12 6.10 -9.25
N ALA A 50 2.18 6.15 -7.92
CA ALA A 50 2.36 4.99 -7.05
C ALA A 50 1.44 5.11 -5.82
N TYR A 51 0.77 4.02 -5.47
CA TYR A 51 -0.12 3.93 -4.33
C TYR A 51 0.34 2.80 -3.41
N VAL A 52 0.81 3.17 -2.22
CA VAL A 52 1.58 2.28 -1.33
C VAL A 52 0.82 2.03 -0.04
N ALA A 53 0.66 0.77 0.33
CA ALA A 53 0.10 0.34 1.61
C ALA A 53 1.18 -0.42 2.41
N GLY A 54 1.51 0.10 3.59
CA GLY A 54 2.47 -0.54 4.51
C GLY A 54 1.86 -1.67 5.32
N ASN A 55 2.73 -2.48 5.95
CA ASN A 55 2.36 -3.56 6.88
C ASN A 55 1.28 -4.50 6.34
N GLN A 56 1.33 -4.84 5.04
CA GLN A 56 0.46 -5.83 4.45
C GLN A 56 0.96 -7.26 4.78
N PRO A 57 0.08 -8.28 4.79
CA PRO A 57 0.49 -9.65 5.17
C PRO A 57 1.62 -10.22 4.32
N GLU A 58 1.68 -9.83 3.04
CA GLU A 58 2.68 -10.26 2.07
C GLU A 58 2.98 -9.16 1.06
N PHE A 59 4.09 -9.30 0.32
CA PHE A 59 4.40 -8.43 -0.79
C PHE A 59 3.50 -8.73 -1.99
N SER A 60 2.84 -7.71 -2.52
CA SER A 60 2.06 -7.81 -3.76
C SER A 60 2.07 -6.49 -4.52
N THR A 61 1.93 -6.55 -5.84
CA THR A 61 1.92 -5.34 -6.68
C THR A 61 1.11 -5.52 -7.96
N ARG A 62 0.46 -4.44 -8.40
CA ARG A 62 -0.32 -4.38 -9.65
C ARG A 62 -0.12 -3.03 -10.32
N LEU A 63 0.01 -3.02 -11.64
CA LEU A 63 -0.08 -1.79 -12.43
C LEU A 63 -1.50 -1.68 -12.94
N ILE A 64 -2.19 -0.59 -12.62
CA ILE A 64 -3.55 -0.32 -13.11
C ILE A 64 -3.54 0.91 -14.02
N SER A 65 -4.55 1.01 -14.88
CA SER A 65 -4.73 2.15 -15.78
C SER A 65 -6.02 2.90 -15.43
N GLY A 66 -5.97 4.22 -15.54
CA GLY A 66 -7.11 5.13 -15.44
C GLY A 66 -7.73 5.44 -16.82
N GLU A 67 -8.89 6.07 -16.80
CA GLU A 67 -9.67 6.40 -18.01
C GLU A 67 -8.97 7.46 -18.88
N ASP A 68 -8.21 8.37 -18.27
CA ASP A 68 -7.47 9.42 -18.98
C ASP A 68 -6.03 8.99 -19.32
N GLY A 69 -5.78 7.68 -19.42
CA GLY A 69 -4.45 7.14 -19.69
C GLY A 69 -3.47 7.26 -18.51
N GLN A 70 -3.94 7.54 -17.29
CA GLN A 70 -3.08 7.49 -16.10
C GLN A 70 -2.61 6.05 -15.85
N SER A 71 -1.41 5.90 -15.28
CA SER A 71 -0.92 4.59 -14.83
C SER A 71 -0.49 4.68 -13.38
N VAL A 72 -1.01 3.77 -12.55
CA VAL A 72 -0.76 3.76 -11.12
C VAL A 72 -0.23 2.41 -10.67
N ARG A 73 0.91 2.43 -9.99
CA ARG A 73 1.52 1.24 -9.39
C ARG A 73 1.00 1.04 -7.97
N LEU A 74 0.21 0.00 -7.74
CA LEU A 74 -0.19 -0.46 -6.41
C LEU A 74 0.95 -1.27 -5.79
N ILE A 75 1.31 -0.97 -4.54
CA ILE A 75 2.39 -1.66 -3.80
C ILE A 75 1.92 -2.00 -2.39
N ALA A 76 1.73 -3.29 -2.12
CA ALA A 76 1.54 -3.84 -0.78
C ALA A 76 2.91 -4.19 -0.19
N VAL A 77 3.36 -3.44 0.82
CA VAL A 77 4.66 -3.60 1.45
C VAL A 77 4.51 -4.46 2.71
N PRO A 78 5.25 -5.57 2.83
CA PRO A 78 5.19 -6.41 4.02
C PRO A 78 5.86 -5.74 5.23
N PRO A 79 5.54 -6.16 6.46
CA PRO A 79 6.21 -5.67 7.66
C PRO A 79 7.69 -6.05 7.66
N PHE A 80 8.58 -5.06 7.64
CA PHE A 80 10.03 -5.29 7.66
C PHE A 80 10.46 -6.07 8.92
N GLY A 81 9.88 -5.75 10.08
CA GLY A 81 10.28 -6.35 11.35
C GLY A 81 10.14 -7.87 11.43
N SER A 82 9.20 -8.47 10.69
CA SER A 82 9.03 -9.93 10.62
C SER A 82 9.56 -10.56 9.33
N THR A 83 9.62 -9.82 8.23
CA THR A 83 10.01 -10.36 6.91
C THR A 83 11.45 -10.06 6.51
N GLY A 84 12.08 -9.06 7.13
CA GLY A 84 13.38 -8.53 6.70
C GLY A 84 13.37 -8.02 5.26
N ALA A 85 12.21 -7.68 4.71
CA ALA A 85 12.05 -7.37 3.29
C ALA A 85 11.77 -5.87 3.05
N LEU A 86 12.41 -5.30 2.03
CA LEU A 86 12.14 -3.99 1.47
C LEU A 86 11.67 -4.11 0.02
N VAL A 87 10.92 -3.11 -0.45
CA VAL A 87 10.48 -3.02 -1.84
C VAL A 87 11.24 -1.90 -2.55
N LEU A 88 11.97 -2.24 -3.61
CA LEU A 88 12.62 -1.30 -4.49
C LEU A 88 11.68 -0.92 -5.64
N LEU A 89 11.40 0.38 -5.79
CA LEU A 89 10.60 0.92 -6.89
C LEU A 89 11.51 1.62 -7.90
N ASN A 90 11.50 1.16 -9.14
CA ASN A 90 12.13 1.89 -10.25
C ASN A 90 11.23 3.05 -10.68
N LEU A 91 11.67 4.29 -10.44
CA LEU A 91 10.88 5.49 -10.74
C LEU A 91 10.67 5.75 -12.24
N ARG A 92 11.48 5.16 -13.12
CA ARG A 92 11.33 5.30 -14.57
C ARG A 92 10.31 4.32 -15.14
N THR A 93 10.29 3.08 -14.64
CA THR A 93 9.48 1.99 -15.19
C THR A 93 8.30 1.59 -14.31
N LEU A 94 8.23 2.14 -13.10
CA LEU A 94 7.31 1.74 -12.03
C LEU A 94 7.37 0.25 -11.68
N GLN A 95 8.47 -0.44 -12.01
CA GLN A 95 8.65 -1.85 -11.64
C GLN A 95 9.08 -1.96 -10.16
N CYS A 96 8.57 -2.98 -9.48
CA CYS A 96 8.86 -3.26 -8.08
C CYS A 96 9.69 -4.54 -7.96
N GLN A 97 10.70 -4.52 -7.10
CA GLN A 97 11.50 -5.70 -6.74
C GLN A 97 11.54 -5.86 -5.22
N LEU A 98 11.29 -7.08 -4.74
CA LEU A 98 11.46 -7.43 -3.32
C LEU A 98 12.94 -7.71 -3.03
N MET A 99 13.46 -7.11 -1.96
CA MET A 99 14.83 -7.31 -1.48
C MET A 99 14.79 -7.78 -0.03
N ASN A 100 15.36 -8.93 0.26
CA ASN A 100 15.40 -9.52 1.59
C ASN A 100 16.79 -9.35 2.23
N PHE A 101 16.80 -8.99 3.51
CA PHE A 101 17.97 -8.89 4.35
C PHE A 101 17.97 -10.08 5.31
N GLY A 102 18.97 -10.95 5.18
CA GLY A 102 19.27 -11.99 6.16
C GLY A 102 20.35 -11.52 7.11
N THR A 103 20.29 -11.95 8.37
CA THR A 103 21.45 -11.88 9.25
C THR A 103 22.40 -13.02 8.89
N TYR A 104 23.67 -12.71 8.68
CA TYR A 104 24.70 -13.73 8.63
C TYR A 104 24.79 -14.35 10.04
N ARG A 105 24.41 -15.63 10.16
CA ARG A 105 24.66 -16.40 11.37
C ARG A 105 25.95 -17.19 11.16
N PRO A 106 27.06 -16.82 11.84
CA PRO A 106 28.26 -17.63 11.78
C PRO A 106 27.97 -19.03 12.36
N PRO A 107 28.55 -20.09 11.79
CA PRO A 107 28.41 -21.42 12.37
C PRO A 107 29.03 -21.43 13.78
N GLY A 108 28.20 -21.63 14.81
CA GLY A 108 28.65 -21.84 16.21
C GLY A 108 28.11 -20.88 17.29
N GLY A 109 27.31 -19.86 16.96
CA GLY A 109 26.72 -18.95 17.96
C GLY A 109 25.36 -19.46 18.48
N GLY A 110 25.31 -19.83 19.77
CA GLY A 110 24.09 -20.13 20.53
C GLY A 110 23.35 -18.88 20.99
#